data_AF-A0A2Z6LKX4-F1
#
_entry.id   AF-A0A2Z6LKX4-F1
#
_cell.length_a   1.000
_cell.length_b   1.000
_cell.length_c   1.000
_cell.angle_alpha   90.00
_cell.angle_beta   90.00
_cell.angle_gamma   90.00
#
_symmetry.space_group_name_H-M   'P 1'
#
loop_
_entity.id
_entity.type
_entity.pdbx_description
1 polymer ?
#
loop_
_entity_poly.entity_id
_entity_poly.type
_entity_poly.pdbx_seq_one_letter_code
_entity_poly.pdbx_strand_id
1 'polypeptide(L)'
;MEVDRGVTLSEALLRHDKWLEKKGIKNANFAVVTWSNWDCRVMLESECRFKKIRKPPYFNRWINLRIPFSEVFGAVRCNLKEAVEIAGLAWQGRAHCGLDDAKNTARLLALLMHRGFKFSITNSIMWQAAERSLIWRQYPEQPSVYPYCPFKAKDMNNPIIPYLPYCYCGVKSCMNVIRKPGPKQGCLFYGCGGFSVTRGPRCHYFEWVST
;
A
#
# COMPACT_ATOMS: atom_id res chain seq x y z
N MET A 1 23.28 9.27 -14.72
CA MET A 1 22.04 9.09 -13.93
C MET A 1 21.44 10.47 -13.71
N GLU A 2 20.16 10.70 -14.03
CA GLU A 2 19.51 12.02 -13.86
C GLU A 2 19.17 12.37 -12.40
N VAL A 3 19.53 11.51 -11.45
CA VAL A 3 19.18 11.65 -10.03
C VAL A 3 19.97 12.77 -9.35
N ASP A 4 21.19 13.06 -9.80
CA ASP A 4 22.06 14.07 -9.19
C ASP A 4 21.52 15.51 -9.32
N ARG A 5 20.58 15.73 -10.26
CA ARG A 5 19.85 16.99 -10.45
C ARG A 5 18.40 16.93 -9.97
N GLY A 6 18.00 15.80 -9.37
CA GLY A 6 16.67 15.60 -8.84
C GLY A 6 16.42 16.44 -7.59
N VAL A 7 15.14 16.74 -7.32
CA VAL A 7 14.74 17.35 -6.06
C VAL A 7 14.51 16.28 -4.98
N THR A 8 14.59 16.66 -3.72
CA THR A 8 14.24 15.76 -2.61
C THR A 8 12.77 15.35 -2.69
N LEU A 9 12.40 14.22 -2.08
CA LEU A 9 11.00 13.79 -2.03
C LEU A 9 10.10 14.84 -1.38
N SER A 10 10.56 15.49 -0.30
CA SER A 10 9.74 16.51 0.37
C SER A 10 9.46 17.69 -0.56
N GLU A 11 10.45 18.12 -1.32
CA GLU A 11 10.29 19.19 -2.31
C GLU A 11 9.40 18.74 -3.49
N ALA A 12 9.55 17.50 -3.95
CA ALA A 12 8.69 16.95 -5.01
C ALA A 12 7.22 16.92 -4.60
N LEU A 13 6.91 16.48 -3.37
CA LEU A 13 5.56 16.45 -2.82
C LEU A 13 4.98 17.86 -2.66
N LEU A 14 5.78 18.83 -2.22
CA LEU A 14 5.37 20.23 -2.14
C LEU A 14 5.07 20.82 -3.52
N ARG A 15 5.92 20.55 -4.52
CA ARG A 15 5.69 20.98 -5.91
C ARG A 15 4.44 20.35 -6.50
N HIS A 16 4.20 19.08 -6.23
CA HIS A 16 3.00 18.38 -6.67
C HIS A 16 1.74 19.00 -6.05
N ASP A 17 1.76 19.31 -4.76
CA ASP A 17 0.64 19.93 -4.05
C ASP A 17 0.30 21.32 -4.63
N LYS A 18 1.32 22.16 -4.84
CA LYS A 18 1.17 23.47 -5.53
C LYS A 18 0.65 23.32 -6.96
N TRP A 19 1.08 22.28 -7.67
CA TRP A 19 0.59 22.00 -9.02
C TRP A 19 -0.90 21.62 -9.01
N LEU A 20 -1.35 20.81 -8.05
CA LEU A 20 -2.78 20.49 -7.88
C LEU A 20 -3.61 21.74 -7.55
N GLU A 21 -3.10 22.64 -6.71
CA GLU A 21 -3.73 23.94 -6.42
C GLU A 21 -3.89 24.77 -7.68
N LYS A 22 -2.79 24.94 -8.45
CA LYS A 22 -2.81 25.70 -9.70
C LYS A 22 -3.77 25.11 -10.73
N LYS A 23 -3.98 23.79 -10.72
CA LYS A 23 -4.96 23.12 -11.59
C LYS A 23 -6.40 23.18 -11.07
N GLY A 24 -6.64 23.73 -9.87
CA GLY A 24 -7.96 23.77 -9.23
C GLY A 24 -8.46 22.40 -8.75
N ILE A 25 -7.58 21.39 -8.70
CA ILE A 25 -7.95 20.00 -8.39
C ILE A 25 -7.84 19.72 -6.89
N LYS A 26 -6.97 20.42 -6.16
CA LYS A 26 -6.69 20.12 -4.74
C LYS A 26 -7.94 20.09 -3.86
N ASN A 27 -8.89 21.01 -4.12
CA ASN A 27 -10.15 21.11 -3.37
C ASN A 27 -11.34 20.44 -4.09
N ALA A 28 -11.10 19.82 -5.25
CA ALA A 28 -12.11 19.06 -5.97
C ALA A 28 -12.21 17.63 -5.44
N ASN A 29 -13.27 16.93 -5.83
CA ASN A 29 -13.36 15.49 -5.61
C ASN A 29 -12.52 14.76 -6.68
N PHE A 30 -11.33 14.29 -6.30
CA PHE A 30 -10.45 13.52 -7.17
C PHE A 30 -9.88 12.29 -6.44
N ALA A 31 -9.36 11.33 -7.21
CA ALA A 31 -8.69 10.16 -6.70
C ALA A 31 -7.38 9.91 -7.45
N VAL A 32 -6.37 9.44 -6.73
CA VAL A 32 -5.14 8.92 -7.35
C VAL A 32 -5.42 7.55 -7.95
N VAL A 33 -4.86 7.28 -9.12
CA VAL A 33 -4.96 5.98 -9.81
C VAL A 33 -3.57 5.40 -9.99
N THR A 34 -3.41 4.13 -9.65
CA THR A 34 -2.14 3.39 -9.76
C THR A 34 -2.39 2.04 -10.41
N TRP A 35 -1.36 1.43 -11.03
CA TRP A 35 -1.50 0.07 -11.55
C TRP A 35 -1.65 -0.95 -10.42
N SER A 36 -1.04 -0.73 -9.26
CA SER A 36 -1.12 -1.64 -8.13
C SER A 36 -1.12 -0.90 -6.80
N ASN A 37 -1.28 -1.62 -5.69
CA ASN A 37 -1.12 -1.03 -4.37
C ASN A 37 0.32 -0.60 -4.05
N TRP A 38 1.31 -0.97 -4.88
CA TRP A 38 2.72 -0.72 -4.61
C TRP A 38 3.03 0.76 -4.41
N ASP A 39 2.60 1.62 -5.32
CA ASP A 39 3.01 3.02 -5.38
C ASP A 39 2.62 3.78 -4.10
N CYS A 40 1.33 3.75 -3.75
CA CYS A 40 0.80 4.49 -2.60
C CYS A 40 0.99 3.76 -1.26
N ARG A 41 0.86 2.42 -1.23
CA ARG A 41 0.89 1.66 0.02
C ARG A 41 2.29 1.28 0.47
N VAL A 42 3.17 0.97 -0.47
CA VAL A 42 4.51 0.44 -0.17
C VAL A 42 5.53 1.54 -0.40
N MET A 43 5.73 1.96 -1.66
CA MET A 43 6.84 2.82 -2.03
C MET A 43 6.75 4.19 -1.35
N LEU A 44 5.68 4.95 -1.61
CA LEU A 44 5.55 6.30 -1.09
C LEU A 44 5.42 6.34 0.44
N GLU A 45 4.68 5.38 1.01
CA GLU A 45 4.49 5.26 2.45
C GLU A 45 5.82 4.96 3.17
N SER A 46 6.54 3.93 2.75
CA SER A 46 7.82 3.54 3.35
C SER A 46 8.86 4.66 3.21
N GLU A 47 8.93 5.30 2.05
CA GLU A 47 9.89 6.38 1.80
C GLU A 47 9.58 7.62 2.66
N CYS A 48 8.29 7.98 2.80
CA CYS A 48 7.88 9.07 3.67
C CYS A 48 8.18 8.77 5.15
N ARG A 49 7.90 7.55 5.62
CA ARG A 49 8.25 7.14 7.00
C ARG A 49 9.76 7.20 7.24
N PHE A 50 10.54 6.61 6.33
CA PHE A 50 12.00 6.56 6.44
C PHE A 50 12.60 7.96 6.49
N LYS A 51 12.12 8.87 5.63
CA LYS A 51 12.59 10.26 5.57
C LYS A 51 11.90 11.20 6.56
N LYS A 52 11.00 10.69 7.40
CA LYS A 52 10.16 11.48 8.35
C LYS A 52 9.37 12.61 7.67
N ILE A 53 8.91 12.37 6.45
CA ILE A 53 8.08 13.30 5.67
C ILE A 53 6.61 12.97 5.91
N ARG A 54 5.79 13.99 6.19
CA ARG A 54 4.34 13.81 6.25
C ARG A 54 3.79 13.55 4.84
N LYS A 55 3.27 12.35 4.61
CA LYS A 55 2.66 11.98 3.32
C LYS A 55 1.37 12.80 3.09
N PRO A 56 1.17 13.40 1.90
CA PRO A 56 -0.06 14.11 1.59
C PRO A 56 -1.30 13.19 1.67
N PRO A 57 -2.40 13.61 2.33
CA PRO A 57 -3.56 12.74 2.57
C PRO A 57 -4.26 12.21 1.32
N TYR A 58 -4.18 12.91 0.19
CA TYR A 58 -4.78 12.44 -1.06
C TYR A 58 -4.10 11.19 -1.64
N PHE A 59 -2.91 10.81 -1.16
CA PHE A 59 -2.29 9.51 -1.46
C PHE A 59 -2.74 8.38 -0.52
N ASN A 60 -3.57 8.65 0.50
CA ASN A 60 -4.09 7.64 1.41
C ASN A 60 -5.33 6.92 0.89
N ARG A 61 -5.87 7.33 -0.26
CA ARG A 61 -7.02 6.70 -0.91
C ARG A 61 -6.76 6.68 -2.42
N TRP A 62 -6.84 5.51 -3.04
CA TRP A 62 -6.54 5.38 -4.46
C TRP A 62 -7.33 4.25 -5.13
N ILE A 63 -7.31 4.29 -6.46
CA ILE A 63 -7.85 3.27 -7.34
C ILE A 63 -6.68 2.43 -7.85
N ASN A 64 -6.67 1.15 -7.48
CA ASN A 64 -5.77 0.14 -7.99
C ASN A 64 -6.41 -0.43 -9.27
N LEU A 65 -5.87 -0.05 -10.42
CA LEU A 65 -6.46 -0.32 -11.73
C LEU A 65 -6.46 -1.82 -12.11
N ARG A 66 -5.67 -2.67 -11.43
CA ARG A 66 -5.75 -4.12 -11.63
C ARG A 66 -7.11 -4.71 -11.30
N ILE A 67 -7.81 -4.15 -10.31
CA ILE A 67 -9.13 -4.65 -9.89
C ILE A 67 -10.16 -4.46 -11.01
N PRO A 68 -10.45 -3.22 -11.48
CA PRO A 68 -11.39 -3.00 -12.57
C PRO A 68 -10.92 -3.64 -13.89
N PHE A 69 -9.60 -3.69 -14.13
CA PHE A 69 -9.07 -4.45 -15.26
C PHE A 69 -9.45 -5.93 -15.19
N SER A 70 -9.27 -6.57 -14.03
CA SER A 70 -9.59 -7.99 -13.84
C SER A 70 -11.09 -8.27 -13.96
N GLU A 71 -11.94 -7.31 -13.58
CA GLU A 71 -13.39 -7.41 -13.76
C GLU A 71 -13.80 -7.37 -15.23
N VAL A 72 -13.14 -6.54 -16.05
CA VAL A 72 -13.47 -6.37 -17.48
C VAL A 72 -12.81 -7.43 -18.37
N PHE A 73 -11.59 -7.86 -18.05
CA PHE A 73 -10.78 -8.75 -18.89
C PHE A 73 -10.54 -10.14 -18.27
N GLY A 74 -11.12 -10.41 -17.11
CA GLY A 74 -10.88 -11.64 -16.35
C GLY A 74 -9.66 -11.56 -15.44
N ALA A 75 -9.59 -12.44 -14.44
CA ALA A 75 -8.55 -12.46 -13.41
C ALA A 75 -7.18 -12.97 -13.91
N VAL A 76 -6.61 -12.27 -14.89
CA VAL A 76 -5.33 -12.58 -15.51
C VAL A 76 -4.20 -12.00 -14.67
N ARG A 77 -3.26 -12.85 -14.26
CA ARG A 77 -2.01 -12.40 -13.64
C ARG A 77 -1.12 -11.79 -14.72
N CYS A 78 -1.04 -10.46 -14.74
CA CYS A 78 -0.24 -9.73 -15.69
C CYS A 78 0.43 -8.49 -15.06
N ASN A 79 1.50 -8.03 -15.69
CA ASN A 79 2.10 -6.72 -15.42
C ASN A 79 1.37 -5.61 -16.21
N LEU A 80 1.77 -4.34 -16.02
CA LEU A 80 1.07 -3.21 -16.63
C LEU A 80 1.16 -3.25 -18.17
N LYS A 81 2.32 -3.61 -18.71
CA LYS A 81 2.54 -3.65 -20.16
C LYS A 81 1.67 -4.73 -20.80
N GLU A 82 1.68 -5.93 -20.23
CA GLU A 82 0.82 -7.04 -20.66
C GLU A 82 -0.66 -6.65 -20.57
N ALA A 83 -1.10 -5.96 -19.51
CA ALA A 83 -2.48 -5.52 -19.39
C ALA A 83 -2.89 -4.51 -20.47
N VAL A 84 -1.99 -3.58 -20.80
CA VAL A 84 -2.19 -2.61 -21.90
C VAL A 84 -2.36 -3.36 -23.23
N GLU A 85 -1.50 -4.36 -23.49
CA GLU A 85 -1.55 -5.18 -24.70
C GLU A 85 -2.80 -6.08 -24.76
N ILE A 86 -3.18 -6.73 -23.66
CA ILE A 86 -4.43 -7.52 -23.53
C ILE A 86 -5.66 -6.65 -23.79
N ALA A 87 -5.62 -5.39 -23.36
CA ALA A 87 -6.68 -4.43 -23.60
C ALA A 87 -6.77 -3.96 -25.07
N GLY A 88 -5.86 -4.43 -25.94
CA GLY A 88 -5.79 -4.05 -27.36
C GLY A 88 -5.07 -2.72 -27.59
N LEU A 89 -4.35 -2.20 -26.60
CA LEU A 89 -3.57 -0.96 -26.73
C LEU A 89 -2.10 -1.28 -27.00
N ALA A 90 -1.47 -0.53 -27.89
CA ALA A 90 -0.01 -0.59 -28.04
C ALA A 90 0.68 0.16 -26.88
N TRP A 91 1.72 -0.43 -26.31
CA TRP A 91 2.59 0.23 -25.32
C TRP A 91 3.27 1.47 -25.91
N GLN A 92 3.29 2.58 -25.17
CA GLN A 92 3.98 3.82 -25.59
C GLN A 92 5.14 4.15 -24.65
N GLY A 93 6.28 4.55 -25.23
CA GLY A 93 7.46 4.95 -24.47
C GLY A 93 8.27 3.78 -23.90
N ARG A 94 9.10 4.03 -22.89
CA ARG A 94 9.97 3.01 -22.29
C ARG A 94 9.32 2.39 -21.06
N ALA A 95 9.28 1.07 -21.02
CA ALA A 95 8.89 0.33 -19.82
C ALA A 95 9.76 0.72 -18.63
N HIS A 96 9.13 0.83 -17.45
CA HIS A 96 9.79 1.23 -16.20
C HIS A 96 10.27 2.69 -16.16
N CYS A 97 9.84 3.52 -17.12
CA CYS A 97 9.90 4.97 -16.98
C CYS A 97 8.60 5.44 -16.32
N GLY A 98 8.68 6.04 -15.12
CA GLY A 98 7.49 6.40 -14.34
C GLY A 98 6.48 7.30 -15.08
N LEU A 99 6.96 8.20 -15.94
CA LEU A 99 6.07 9.04 -16.76
C LEU A 99 5.35 8.24 -17.85
N ASP A 100 6.06 7.35 -18.54
CA ASP A 100 5.47 6.54 -19.61
C ASP A 100 4.52 5.49 -19.03
N ASP A 101 4.87 4.88 -17.90
CA ASP A 101 3.98 3.97 -17.14
C ASP A 101 2.70 4.69 -16.70
N ALA A 102 2.80 5.94 -16.21
CA ALA A 102 1.65 6.75 -15.84
C ALA A 102 0.75 7.09 -17.05
N LYS A 103 1.34 7.43 -18.20
CA LYS A 103 0.58 7.68 -19.45
C LYS A 103 -0.16 6.43 -19.92
N ASN A 104 0.50 5.28 -19.94
CA ASN A 104 -0.15 4.02 -20.34
C ASN A 104 -1.24 3.60 -19.34
N THR A 105 -1.03 3.82 -18.04
CA THR A 105 -2.06 3.62 -17.01
C THR A 105 -3.27 4.51 -17.27
N ALA A 106 -3.06 5.79 -17.60
CA ALA A 106 -4.15 6.72 -17.93
C ALA A 106 -4.91 6.30 -19.21
N ARG A 107 -4.21 5.79 -20.23
CA ARG A 107 -4.85 5.24 -21.45
C ARG A 107 -5.71 4.01 -21.14
N LEU A 108 -5.21 3.10 -20.32
CA LEU A 108 -5.97 1.93 -19.88
C LEU A 108 -7.20 2.33 -19.05
N LEU A 109 -7.05 3.30 -18.14
CA LEU A 109 -8.16 3.86 -17.37
C LEU A 109 -9.23 4.45 -18.30
N ALA A 110 -8.83 5.28 -19.27
CA ALA A 110 -9.75 5.89 -20.23
C ALA A 110 -10.51 4.84 -21.04
N LEU A 111 -9.84 3.79 -21.50
CA LEU A 111 -10.49 2.68 -22.20
C LEU A 111 -11.57 2.00 -21.34
N LEU A 112 -11.26 1.72 -20.07
CA LEU A 112 -12.22 1.13 -19.13
C LEU A 112 -13.41 2.07 -18.88
N MET A 113 -13.18 3.38 -18.77
CA MET A 113 -14.25 4.40 -18.68
C MET A 113 -15.13 4.40 -19.93
N HIS A 114 -14.55 4.34 -21.13
CA HIS A 114 -15.29 4.26 -22.39
C HIS A 114 -16.12 2.98 -22.54
N ARG A 115 -15.72 1.89 -21.87
CA ARG A 115 -16.51 0.65 -21.76
C ARG A 115 -17.62 0.74 -20.69
N GLY A 116 -17.81 1.89 -20.05
CA GLY A 116 -18.85 2.12 -19.06
C GLY A 116 -18.52 1.64 -17.64
N PHE A 117 -17.26 1.31 -17.35
CA PHE A 117 -16.87 0.89 -16.01
C PHE A 117 -17.00 2.05 -15.00
N LYS A 118 -17.68 1.79 -13.88
CA LYS A 118 -17.86 2.78 -12.81
C LYS A 118 -16.81 2.59 -11.72
N PHE A 119 -15.95 3.58 -11.55
CA PHE A 119 -14.83 3.51 -10.61
C PHE A 119 -15.22 3.93 -9.20
N SER A 120 -14.61 3.27 -8.21
CA SER A 120 -14.66 3.63 -6.80
C SER A 120 -13.29 3.45 -6.16
N ILE A 121 -13.09 4.04 -4.97
CA ILE A 121 -11.84 3.86 -4.22
C ILE A 121 -11.68 2.38 -3.85
N THR A 122 -10.61 1.78 -4.37
CA THR A 122 -10.35 0.35 -4.15
C THR A 122 -9.57 0.06 -2.87
N ASN A 123 -8.71 0.99 -2.44
CA ASN A 123 -7.80 0.81 -1.32
C ASN A 123 -7.57 2.13 -0.61
N SER A 124 -7.27 2.02 0.68
CA SER A 124 -6.88 3.15 1.52
C SER A 124 -5.85 2.76 2.57
N ILE A 125 -5.24 3.77 3.19
CA ILE A 125 -4.43 3.68 4.40
C ILE A 125 -5.09 4.60 5.42
N MET A 126 -5.65 4.04 6.48
CA MET A 126 -6.13 4.80 7.63
C MET A 126 -5.07 4.73 8.72
N TRP A 127 -4.54 5.88 9.11
CA TRP A 127 -3.88 6.01 10.40
C TRP A 127 -4.98 6.12 11.45
N GLN A 128 -5.08 5.14 12.35
CA GLN A 128 -5.69 5.44 13.63
C GLN A 128 -4.72 6.41 14.31
N ALA A 129 -5.10 7.69 14.42
CA ALA A 129 -4.49 8.53 15.41
C ALA A 129 -4.67 7.78 16.74
N ALA A 130 -3.57 7.36 17.34
CA ALA A 130 -3.57 6.94 18.73
C ALA A 130 -3.81 8.18 19.60
N GLU A 131 -5.00 8.76 19.50
CA GLU A 131 -5.60 9.59 20.52
C GLU A 131 -6.78 8.79 21.09
N ARG A 132 -6.46 7.63 21.66
CA ARG A 132 -7.32 7.07 22.70
C ARG A 132 -6.80 7.61 24.01
N SER A 133 -7.42 8.72 24.42
CA SER A 133 -7.31 9.30 25.74
C SER A 133 -7.14 8.23 26.80
N LEU A 134 -6.12 8.44 27.63
CA LEU A 134 -5.89 7.83 28.92
C LEU A 134 -7.20 7.76 29.71
N ILE A 135 -7.93 6.65 29.60
CA ILE A 135 -8.93 6.27 30.61
C ILE A 135 -8.57 4.87 31.05
N TRP A 136 -7.73 4.87 32.08
CA TRP A 136 -7.46 3.76 32.96
C TRP A 136 -8.79 3.25 33.52
N ARG A 137 -9.21 2.05 33.13
CA ARG A 137 -10.07 1.24 34.00
C ARG A 137 -9.27 0.02 34.41
N GLN A 138 -8.91 0.08 35.68
CA GLN A 138 -8.26 -0.87 36.55
C GLN A 138 -9.06 -2.19 36.66
N TYR A 139 -8.35 -3.27 37.03
CA TYR A 139 -8.77 -4.58 37.58
C TYR A 139 -8.80 -5.80 36.63
N PRO A 140 -8.49 -7.02 37.14
CA PRO A 140 -7.20 -7.49 37.69
C PRO A 140 -6.74 -8.83 37.04
N GLU A 141 -5.66 -9.41 37.56
CA GLU A 141 -4.76 -10.45 37.03
C GLU A 141 -5.34 -11.80 36.52
N GLN A 142 -4.76 -12.30 35.39
CA GLN A 142 -4.20 -13.64 35.02
C GLN A 142 -4.90 -14.97 35.45
N PRO A 143 -4.61 -16.17 34.87
CA PRO A 143 -3.64 -16.53 33.81
C PRO A 143 -4.15 -17.50 32.68
N SER A 144 -3.34 -17.55 31.61
CA SER A 144 -3.07 -18.59 30.59
C SER A 144 -4.02 -19.77 30.33
N VAL A 145 -4.31 -20.05 29.04
CA VAL A 145 -3.99 -21.30 28.27
C VAL A 145 -4.52 -21.13 26.83
N TYR A 146 -3.66 -21.35 25.82
CA TYR A 146 -4.03 -21.69 24.42
C TYR A 146 -3.75 -23.20 24.22
N PRO A 147 -4.24 -23.93 23.19
CA PRO A 147 -4.81 -23.46 21.92
C PRO A 147 -6.07 -24.25 21.42
N TYR A 148 -6.57 -23.82 20.25
CA TYR A 148 -7.37 -24.52 19.21
C TYR A 148 -8.68 -23.81 18.85
N CYS A 149 -8.75 -23.38 17.58
CA CYS A 149 -9.94 -22.88 16.90
C CYS A 149 -10.78 -24.05 16.35
N PRO A 150 -12.12 -23.89 16.35
CA PRO A 150 -12.91 -24.20 15.15
C PRO A 150 -13.87 -23.06 14.79
N PHE A 151 -13.94 -22.74 13.49
CA PHE A 151 -14.85 -21.76 12.89
C PHE A 151 -16.33 -22.20 12.96
N LYS A 152 -17.23 -21.26 13.28
CA LYS A 152 -18.59 -20.98 12.72
C LYS A 152 -19.26 -19.96 13.68
N ALA A 153 -20.05 -18.96 13.30
CA ALA A 153 -20.56 -18.43 12.04
C ALA A 153 -20.97 -16.96 12.27
N LYS A 154 -21.10 -16.19 11.17
CA LYS A 154 -21.92 -14.98 10.97
C LYS A 154 -22.17 -14.07 12.18
N ASP A 155 -21.52 -12.92 12.18
CA ASP A 155 -22.18 -11.67 12.54
C ASP A 155 -21.63 -10.49 11.74
N MET A 156 -22.54 -9.65 11.26
CA MET A 156 -22.27 -8.37 10.63
C MET A 156 -21.67 -7.44 11.69
N ASN A 157 -20.35 -7.39 11.77
CA ASN A 157 -19.64 -6.25 12.31
C ASN A 157 -18.29 -6.17 11.62
N ASN A 158 -18.09 -5.05 10.94
CA ASN A 158 -16.90 -4.73 10.18
C ASN A 158 -15.66 -5.03 11.03
N PRO A 159 -14.85 -6.06 10.73
CA PRO A 159 -13.73 -6.39 11.58
C PRO A 159 -12.76 -5.22 11.49
N ILE A 160 -12.45 -4.63 12.65
CA ILE A 160 -11.29 -3.77 12.82
C ILE A 160 -10.09 -4.63 12.45
N ILE A 161 -9.62 -4.51 11.20
CA ILE A 161 -8.42 -5.20 10.73
C ILE A 161 -7.25 -4.37 11.28
N PRO A 162 -6.49 -4.86 12.29
CA PRO A 162 -5.24 -4.20 12.66
C PRO A 162 -4.33 -4.19 11.44
N TYR A 163 -3.86 -3.00 11.06
CA TYR A 163 -3.07 -2.77 9.86
C TYR A 163 -1.77 -3.59 9.94
N LEU A 164 -1.68 -4.68 9.18
CA LEU A 164 -0.40 -5.36 8.96
C LEU A 164 0.33 -4.63 7.84
N PRO A 165 1.55 -4.09 8.09
CA PRO A 165 2.31 -3.42 7.05
C PRO A 165 2.69 -4.40 5.93
N TYR A 166 2.95 -3.90 4.73
CA TYR A 166 3.43 -4.72 3.61
C TYR A 166 4.96 -4.59 3.50
N CYS A 167 5.64 -5.65 3.09
CA CYS A 167 7.10 -5.63 2.86
C CYS A 167 7.49 -4.73 1.67
N TYR A 168 8.78 -4.43 1.52
CA TYR A 168 9.39 -3.86 0.30
C TYR A 168 9.22 -4.72 -0.96
N CYS A 169 8.60 -5.89 -0.84
CA CYS A 169 8.28 -6.85 -1.89
C CYS A 169 6.77 -6.93 -2.19
N GLY A 170 5.94 -6.10 -1.55
CA GLY A 170 4.50 -5.98 -1.80
C GLY A 170 3.65 -7.13 -1.28
N VAL A 171 4.26 -8.09 -0.58
CA VAL A 171 3.60 -9.17 0.17
C VAL A 171 3.24 -8.65 1.57
N LYS A 172 2.17 -9.15 2.16
CA LYS A 172 1.80 -8.85 3.55
C LYS A 172 2.96 -9.21 4.48
N SER A 173 3.33 -8.33 5.41
CA SER A 173 4.36 -8.66 6.39
C SER A 173 3.88 -9.78 7.33
N CYS A 174 4.84 -10.53 7.86
CA CYS A 174 4.61 -11.46 8.95
C CYS A 174 5.14 -10.85 10.25
N MET A 175 4.36 -10.96 11.32
CA MET A 175 4.83 -10.59 12.66
C MET A 175 5.68 -11.73 13.22
N ASN A 176 6.83 -11.40 13.76
CA ASN A 176 7.80 -12.34 14.32
C ASN A 176 8.28 -11.84 15.68
N VAL A 177 8.85 -12.76 16.47
CA VAL A 177 9.42 -12.48 17.79
C VAL A 177 10.91 -12.81 17.78
N ILE A 178 11.72 -11.97 18.42
CA ILE A 178 13.14 -12.29 18.61
C ILE A 178 13.28 -13.39 19.66
N ARG A 179 13.72 -14.57 19.21
CA ARG A 179 14.00 -15.72 20.07
C ARG A 179 15.45 -15.78 20.56
N LYS A 180 16.36 -14.99 19.96
CA LYS A 180 17.76 -14.97 20.34
C LYS A 180 17.92 -14.35 21.73
N PRO A 181 18.73 -14.95 22.62
CA PRO A 181 18.98 -14.38 23.95
C PRO A 181 19.66 -13.02 23.82
N GLY A 182 19.14 -12.03 24.54
CA GLY A 182 19.68 -10.67 24.55
C GLY A 182 18.66 -9.61 24.96
N PRO A 183 19.06 -8.33 25.04
CA PRO A 183 18.21 -7.23 25.52
C PRO A 183 16.90 -7.01 24.75
N LYS A 184 16.80 -7.54 23.53
CA LYS A 184 15.61 -7.45 22.67
C LYS A 184 14.88 -8.79 22.52
N GLN A 185 15.20 -9.79 23.34
CA GLN A 185 14.50 -11.07 23.36
C GLN A 185 13.02 -10.84 23.71
N GLY A 186 12.10 -11.49 22.99
CA GLY A 186 10.67 -11.31 23.18
C GLY A 186 10.07 -10.08 22.48
N CYS A 187 10.89 -9.16 21.95
CA CYS A 187 10.38 -8.03 21.17
C CYS A 187 9.78 -8.50 19.84
N LEU A 188 8.67 -7.86 19.44
CA LEU A 188 7.96 -8.14 18.20
C LEU A 188 8.46 -7.24 17.06
N PHE A 189 8.55 -7.80 15.87
CA PHE A 189 8.88 -7.08 14.65
C PHE A 189 8.08 -7.62 13.45
N TYR A 190 7.84 -6.77 12.45
CA TYR A 190 7.33 -7.15 11.15
C TYR A 190 8.48 -7.49 10.21
N GLY A 191 8.37 -8.64 9.53
CA GLY A 191 9.31 -9.12 8.52
C GLY A 191 8.62 -9.44 7.20
N CYS A 192 9.40 -9.74 6.16
CA CYS A 192 8.87 -10.14 4.85
C CYS A 192 8.08 -11.46 4.94
N GLY A 193 6.77 -11.42 4.64
CA GLY A 193 5.93 -12.63 4.59
C GLY A 193 6.14 -13.51 3.36
N GLY A 194 6.90 -13.04 2.36
CA GLY A 194 7.28 -13.80 1.18
C GLY A 194 8.52 -14.67 1.43
N PHE A 195 8.48 -15.53 2.44
CA PHE A 195 9.60 -16.42 2.78
C PHE A 195 9.55 -17.72 1.97
N SER A 196 10.70 -18.16 1.45
CA SER A 196 10.89 -19.48 0.83
C SER A 196 12.06 -20.20 1.49
N VAL A 197 11.92 -21.50 1.74
CA VAL A 197 12.98 -22.32 2.37
C VAL A 197 14.28 -22.29 1.57
N THR A 198 14.21 -22.19 0.24
CA THR A 198 15.39 -22.25 -0.65
C THR A 198 16.05 -20.89 -0.89
N ARG A 199 15.34 -19.77 -0.67
CA ARG A 199 15.82 -18.42 -1.01
C ARG A 199 15.75 -17.42 0.14
N GLY A 200 15.25 -17.84 1.30
CA GLY A 200 14.99 -16.96 2.43
C GLY A 200 13.86 -15.96 2.16
N PRO A 201 13.81 -14.83 2.89
CA PRO A 201 12.81 -13.79 2.68
C PRO A 201 13.02 -13.10 1.32
N ARG A 202 11.92 -12.89 0.58
CA ARG A 202 11.94 -12.22 -0.74
C ARG A 202 12.50 -10.79 -0.70
N CYS A 203 12.51 -10.14 0.46
CA CYS A 203 13.22 -8.87 0.68
C CYS A 203 13.63 -8.71 2.14
N HIS A 204 14.49 -7.72 2.41
CA HIS A 204 15.02 -7.42 3.73
C HIS A 204 14.13 -6.49 4.57
N TYR A 205 12.82 -6.50 4.34
CA TYR A 205 11.89 -5.67 5.13
C TYR A 205 11.90 -6.07 6.61
N PHE A 206 12.08 -5.05 7.47
CA PHE A 206 12.11 -5.18 8.92
C PHE A 206 11.58 -3.89 9.56
N GLU A 207 10.61 -3.99 10.46
CA GLU A 207 10.05 -2.85 11.21
C GLU A 207 9.67 -3.30 12.62
N TRP A 208 10.03 -2.54 13.66
CA TRP A 208 9.63 -2.87 15.03
C TRP A 208 8.12 -2.66 15.21
N VAL A 209 7.46 -3.56 15.95
CA VAL A 209 6.09 -3.29 16.41
C VAL A 209 6.19 -2.16 17.44
N SER A 210 5.55 -1.02 17.15
CA SER A 210 5.45 0.08 18.11
C SER A 210 4.50 -0.35 19.22
N THR A 211 5.01 -0.43 20.45
CA THR A 211 4.23 -0.63 21.67
C THR A 211 3.45 0.63 22.03
#